data_AF-D4LDX4-F1
#
_entry.id   AF-D4LDX4-F1
#
_cell.length_a   1.000
_cell.length_b   1.000
_cell.length_c   1.000
_cell.angle_alpha   90.00
_cell.angle_beta   90.00
_cell.angle_gamma   90.00
#
_symmetry.space_group_name_H-M   'P 1'
#
loop_
_entity.id
_entity.type
_entity.pdbx_description
1 polymer ?
#
loop_
_entity_poly.entity_id
_entity_poly.type
_entity_poly.pdbx_seq_one_letter_code
_entity_poly.pdbx_strand_id
1 'polypeptide(L)'
;MGSCSSGGKSGATGAVHTDPKMENFISKYRVRIIGDKLGADNYITKHPEDAEYLRSHKQEIIDYIKNKEIAEKKRIEARKAKIQSIKGLKEIEAAESAWYRYNEQSSQFIYKGGYGKAPEKPTVTINEMYKKYPRAAAYREAEKWESSSNYTKSAFGREAKEQIINGKSYKAAIAKMKKDWKEYTEKHMWD
;
A
#
# COMPACT_ATOMS: atom_id res chain seq x y z
N MET A 1 -33.16 -40.64 -33.15
CA MET A 1 -32.00 -41.35 -32.53
C MET A 1 -30.82 -40.39 -32.48
N GLY A 2 -30.25 -40.18 -31.27
CA GLY A 2 -28.98 -39.48 -30.98
C GLY A 2 -29.01 -37.95 -31.10
N SER A 3 -29.00 -37.10 -30.07
CA SER A 3 -28.20 -36.96 -28.83
C SER A 3 -26.88 -36.18 -28.98
N CYS A 4 -26.64 -35.31 -27.98
CA CYS A 4 -25.40 -34.64 -27.55
C CYS A 4 -24.99 -33.38 -28.33
N SER A 5 -25.06 -32.13 -27.82
CA SER A 5 -24.74 -31.50 -26.52
C SER A 5 -23.26 -31.14 -26.31
N SER A 6 -23.07 -29.94 -25.73
CA SER A 6 -21.88 -29.33 -25.11
C SER A 6 -20.83 -28.72 -26.04
N GLY A 7 -20.21 -27.57 -25.74
CA GLY A 7 -20.22 -26.71 -24.55
C GLY A 7 -19.05 -25.72 -24.65
N GLY A 8 -19.19 -24.51 -24.08
CA GLY A 8 -18.16 -23.48 -24.22
C GLY A 8 -18.30 -22.32 -23.24
N LYS A 9 -18.38 -22.68 -21.96
CA LYS A 9 -18.33 -21.88 -20.71
C LYS A 9 -18.06 -20.37 -20.84
N SER A 10 -19.09 -19.61 -20.46
CA SER A 10 -19.02 -18.27 -19.88
C SER A 10 -17.99 -18.21 -18.75
N GLY A 11 -17.01 -17.32 -18.89
CA GLY A 11 -16.05 -16.99 -17.84
C GLY A 11 -16.73 -16.15 -16.77
N ALA A 12 -17.15 -16.82 -15.69
CA ALA A 12 -17.61 -16.14 -14.48
C ALA A 12 -16.43 -15.39 -13.85
N THR A 13 -16.49 -14.07 -13.93
CA THR A 13 -15.76 -13.14 -13.09
C THR A 13 -15.99 -13.50 -11.63
N GLY A 14 -14.96 -14.03 -10.96
CA GLY A 14 -14.97 -14.35 -9.53
C GLY A 14 -14.99 -13.07 -8.70
N ALA A 15 -16.15 -12.40 -8.65
CA ALA A 15 -16.47 -11.48 -7.58
C ALA A 15 -16.69 -12.33 -6.33
N VAL A 16 -15.80 -12.21 -5.35
CA VAL A 16 -15.99 -12.78 -4.02
C VAL A 16 -17.30 -12.21 -3.49
N HIS A 17 -18.35 -13.03 -3.45
CA HIS A 17 -19.64 -12.64 -2.90
C HIS A 17 -19.43 -12.39 -1.40
N THR A 18 -19.24 -11.13 -1.03
CA THR A 18 -19.17 -10.70 0.37
C THR A 18 -20.58 -10.74 0.92
N ASP A 19 -20.90 -11.75 1.75
CA ASP A 19 -22.10 -11.71 2.58
C ASP A 19 -21.94 -10.57 3.60
N PRO A 20 -22.67 -9.44 3.46
CA PRO A 20 -22.52 -8.29 4.35
C PRO A 20 -22.84 -8.66 5.80
N LYS A 21 -23.67 -9.68 6.02
CA LYS A 21 -24.01 -10.18 7.36
C LYS A 21 -22.80 -10.82 8.03
N MET A 22 -22.06 -11.65 7.30
CA MET A 22 -20.87 -12.34 7.82
C MET A 22 -19.71 -11.37 8.08
N GLU A 23 -19.51 -10.38 7.20
CA GLU A 23 -18.49 -9.36 7.40
C GLU A 23 -18.78 -8.50 8.64
N ASN A 24 -20.03 -8.07 8.80
CA ASN A 24 -20.47 -7.34 9.99
C ASN A 24 -20.31 -8.17 11.26
N PHE A 25 -20.63 -9.47 11.21
CA PHE A 25 -20.46 -10.39 12.33
C PHE A 25 -18.99 -10.55 12.74
N ILE A 26 -18.11 -10.80 11.78
CA ILE A 26 -16.66 -10.91 11.99
C ILE A 26 -16.10 -9.62 12.59
N SER A 27 -16.54 -8.46 12.10
CA SER A 27 -16.12 -7.15 12.62
C SER A 27 -16.63 -6.91 14.05
N LYS A 28 -17.93 -7.11 14.29
CA LYS A 28 -18.60 -6.93 15.60
C LYS A 28 -17.91 -7.74 16.70
N TYR A 29 -17.60 -9.00 16.41
CA TYR A 29 -17.01 -9.93 17.38
C TYR A 29 -15.51 -10.13 17.19
N ARG A 30 -14.84 -9.33 16.34
CA ARG A 30 -13.40 -9.40 16.06
C ARG A 30 -12.91 -10.84 15.83
N VAL A 31 -13.71 -11.60 15.07
CA VAL A 31 -13.47 -13.02 14.83
C VAL A 31 -12.20 -13.21 14.02
N ARG A 32 -11.32 -14.09 14.47
CA ARG A 32 -10.02 -14.35 13.83
C ARG A 32 -9.61 -15.80 13.98
N ILE A 33 -8.76 -16.25 13.07
CA ILE A 33 -8.12 -17.57 13.16
C ILE A 33 -6.91 -17.46 14.11
N ILE A 34 -6.85 -18.32 15.13
CA ILE A 34 -5.75 -18.42 16.09
C ILE A 34 -5.24 -19.87 16.06
N GLY A 35 -4.12 -20.09 15.36
CA GLY A 35 -3.68 -21.45 15.03
C GLY A 35 -4.77 -22.20 14.26
N ASP A 36 -5.23 -23.31 14.82
CA ASP A 36 -6.29 -24.14 14.22
C ASP A 36 -7.71 -23.82 14.74
N LYS A 37 -7.88 -22.80 15.57
CA LYS A 37 -9.15 -22.45 16.22
C LYS A 37 -9.66 -21.07 15.79
N LEU A 38 -10.96 -20.83 15.96
CA LEU A 38 -11.52 -19.49 15.89
C LEU A 38 -11.47 -18.83 17.26
N GLY A 39 -10.96 -17.61 17.31
CA GLY A 39 -11.12 -16.70 18.43
C GLY A 39 -12.18 -15.65 18.10
N ALA A 40 -13.02 -15.32 19.08
CA ALA A 40 -14.00 -14.24 19.01
C ALA A 40 -13.91 -13.42 20.31
N ASP A 41 -14.45 -12.20 20.28
CA ASP A 41 -14.58 -11.35 21.45
C ASP A 41 -15.53 -12.01 22.47
N ASN A 42 -15.17 -11.95 23.75
CA ASN A 42 -15.96 -12.54 24.84
C ASN A 42 -17.39 -11.96 24.91
N TYR A 43 -17.63 -10.79 24.34
CA TYR A 43 -18.97 -10.20 24.24
C TYR A 43 -20.00 -11.15 23.58
N ILE A 44 -19.56 -12.08 22.71
CA ILE A 44 -20.44 -13.07 22.08
C ILE A 44 -21.14 -13.98 23.09
N THR A 45 -20.57 -14.19 24.28
CA THR A 45 -21.17 -15.02 25.33
C THR A 45 -22.45 -14.42 25.90
N LYS A 46 -22.66 -13.11 25.71
CA LYS A 46 -23.88 -12.39 26.09
C LYS A 46 -25.00 -12.49 25.05
N HIS A 47 -24.71 -13.06 23.88
CA HIS A 47 -25.61 -13.17 22.72
C HIS A 47 -25.65 -14.63 22.24
N PRO A 48 -26.45 -15.50 22.89
CA PRO A 48 -26.45 -16.94 22.64
C PRO A 48 -26.78 -17.32 21.18
N GLU A 49 -27.63 -16.55 20.52
CA GLU A 49 -27.97 -16.68 19.10
C GLU A 49 -26.76 -16.44 18.18
N ASP A 50 -25.96 -15.42 18.49
CA ASP A 50 -24.73 -15.09 17.75
C ASP A 50 -23.63 -16.13 18.04
N ALA A 51 -23.57 -16.66 19.26
CA ALA A 51 -22.68 -17.77 19.60
C ALA A 51 -23.03 -19.05 18.83
N GLU A 52 -24.33 -19.34 18.64
CA GLU A 52 -24.78 -20.48 17.84
C GLU A 52 -24.52 -20.28 16.35
N TYR A 53 -24.67 -19.05 15.85
CA TYR A 53 -24.29 -18.68 14.50
C TYR A 53 -22.80 -18.97 14.23
N LEU A 54 -21.90 -18.57 15.14
CA LEU A 54 -20.46 -18.86 15.04
C LEU A 54 -20.16 -20.36 14.99
N ARG A 55 -20.87 -21.18 15.77
CA ARG A 55 -20.70 -22.65 15.77
C ARG A 55 -21.19 -23.28 14.48
N SER A 56 -22.38 -22.91 14.04
CA SER A 56 -23.04 -23.48 12.86
C SER A 56 -22.34 -23.09 11.55
N HIS A 57 -21.77 -21.89 11.48
CA HIS A 57 -21.10 -21.36 10.27
C HIS A 57 -19.58 -21.35 10.41
N LYS A 58 -19.01 -22.14 11.33
CA LYS A 58 -17.57 -22.14 11.63
C LYS A 58 -16.71 -22.27 10.37
N GLN A 59 -17.03 -23.23 9.51
CA GLN A 59 -16.24 -23.50 8.32
C GLN A 59 -16.35 -22.37 7.30
N GLU A 60 -17.57 -21.85 7.07
CA GLU A 60 -17.81 -20.72 6.17
C GLU A 60 -17.06 -19.46 6.63
N ILE A 61 -17.05 -19.18 7.94
CA ILE A 61 -16.31 -18.05 8.53
C ILE A 61 -14.80 -18.23 8.32
N ILE A 62 -14.27 -19.44 8.52
CA ILE A 62 -12.85 -19.74 8.26
C ILE A 62 -12.51 -19.50 6.80
N ASP A 63 -13.33 -20.03 5.88
CA ASP A 63 -13.09 -19.91 4.45
C ASP A 63 -13.21 -18.46 3.99
N TYR A 64 -14.18 -17.70 4.52
CA TYR A 64 -14.30 -16.26 4.28
C TYR A 64 -13.06 -15.50 4.73
N ILE A 65 -12.58 -15.71 5.96
CA ILE A 65 -11.38 -15.02 6.48
C ILE A 65 -10.15 -15.37 5.62
N LYS A 66 -9.93 -16.65 5.32
CA LYS A 66 -8.82 -17.10 4.47
C LYS A 66 -8.90 -16.49 3.06
N ASN A 67 -10.07 -16.51 2.44
CA ASN A 67 -10.26 -15.95 1.10
C ASN A 67 -10.03 -14.44 1.09
N LYS A 68 -10.48 -13.72 2.13
CA LYS A 68 -10.23 -12.29 2.29
C LYS A 68 -8.74 -11.99 2.47
N GLU A 69 -8.03 -12.76 3.30
CA GLU A 69 -6.57 -12.62 3.46
C GLU A 69 -5.81 -12.94 2.17
N ILE A 70 -6.20 -13.98 1.44
CA ILE A 70 -5.60 -14.34 0.15
C ILE A 70 -5.84 -13.23 -0.87
N ALA A 71 -7.07 -12.70 -0.95
CA ALA A 71 -7.40 -11.60 -1.84
C ALA A 71 -6.59 -10.35 -1.51
N GLU A 72 -6.46 -10.01 -0.23
CA GLU A 72 -5.68 -8.85 0.21
C GLU A 72 -4.18 -9.04 -0.05
N LYS A 73 -3.63 -10.22 0.24
CA LYS A 73 -2.24 -10.56 -0.13
C LYS A 73 -2.01 -10.41 -1.63
N LYS A 74 -2.90 -10.95 -2.46
CA LYS A 74 -2.83 -10.79 -3.92
C LYS A 74 -2.89 -9.32 -4.35
N ARG A 75 -3.73 -8.50 -3.72
CA ARG A 75 -3.80 -7.05 -3.99
C ARG A 75 -2.50 -6.33 -3.62
N ILE A 76 -1.94 -6.64 -2.45
CA ILE A 76 -0.67 -6.07 -1.98
C ILE A 76 0.47 -6.49 -2.91
N GLU A 77 0.55 -7.76 -3.28
CA GLU A 77 1.57 -8.28 -4.20
C GLU A 77 1.44 -7.67 -5.59
N ALA A 78 0.23 -7.58 -6.15
CA ALA A 78 -0.02 -6.94 -7.42
C ALA A 78 0.39 -5.45 -7.39
N ARG A 79 0.09 -4.74 -6.30
CA ARG A 79 0.52 -3.35 -6.10
C ARG A 79 2.04 -3.24 -6.00
N LYS A 80 2.70 -4.12 -5.24
CA LYS A 80 4.16 -4.18 -5.11
C LYS A 80 4.83 -4.45 -6.46
N ALA A 81 4.29 -5.36 -7.26
CA ALA A 81 4.78 -5.65 -8.61
C ALA A 81 4.66 -4.43 -9.52
N LYS A 82 3.53 -3.70 -9.49
CA LYS A 82 3.37 -2.45 -10.24
C LYS A 82 4.41 -1.40 -9.85
N ILE A 83 4.69 -1.22 -8.55
CA ILE A 83 5.73 -0.30 -8.08
C ILE A 83 7.11 -0.73 -8.58
N GLN A 84 7.45 -2.01 -8.43
CA GLN A 84 8.75 -2.54 -8.87
C GLN A 84 8.94 -2.48 -10.38
N SER A 85 7.85 -2.44 -11.15
CA SER A 85 7.90 -2.26 -12.60
C SER A 85 8.24 -0.82 -13.05
N ILE A 86 8.25 0.15 -12.13
CA ILE A 86 8.63 1.53 -12.45
C ILE A 86 10.13 1.56 -12.77
N LYS A 87 10.45 1.73 -14.06
CA LYS A 87 11.82 1.82 -14.57
C LYS A 87 12.63 2.88 -13.82
N GLY A 88 13.80 2.49 -13.34
CA GLY A 88 14.74 3.38 -12.64
C GLY A 88 14.41 3.65 -11.17
N LEU A 89 13.29 3.14 -10.64
CA LEU A 89 12.93 3.35 -9.23
C LEU A 89 13.97 2.74 -8.28
N LYS A 90 14.35 1.47 -8.51
CA LYS A 90 15.39 0.79 -7.71
C LYS A 90 16.75 1.48 -7.78
N GLU A 91 17.12 2.00 -8.95
CA GLU A 91 18.38 2.74 -9.14
C GLU A 91 18.40 4.04 -8.33
N ILE A 92 17.28 4.76 -8.35
CA ILE A 92 17.09 5.96 -7.55
C ILE A 92 17.11 5.64 -6.05
N GLU A 93 16.38 4.62 -5.60
CA GLU A 93 16.35 4.20 -4.18
C GLU A 93 17.73 3.78 -3.68
N ALA A 94 18.51 3.08 -4.50
CA ALA A 94 19.88 2.71 -4.18
C ALA A 94 20.79 3.94 -4.08
N ALA A 95 20.65 4.90 -5.00
CA ALA A 95 21.39 6.16 -4.94
C ALA A 95 21.04 6.99 -3.70
N GLU A 96 19.75 7.17 -3.41
CA GLU A 96 19.26 7.83 -2.19
C GLU A 96 19.81 7.16 -0.93
N SER A 97 19.77 5.82 -0.88
CA SER A 97 20.28 5.04 0.25
C SER A 97 21.79 5.21 0.45
N ALA A 98 22.57 5.26 -0.64
CA ALA A 98 24.01 5.50 -0.57
C ALA A 98 24.32 6.88 0.00
N TRP A 99 23.59 7.91 -0.43
CA TRP A 99 23.71 9.26 0.11
C TRP A 99 23.26 9.37 1.56
N TYR A 100 22.16 8.71 1.93
CA TYR A 100 21.70 8.66 3.32
C TYR A 100 22.76 8.04 4.24
N ARG A 101 23.31 6.88 3.86
CA ARG A 101 24.38 6.21 4.60
C ARG A 101 25.63 7.07 4.72
N TYR A 102 26.04 7.72 3.64
CA TYR A 102 27.17 8.65 3.67
C TYR A 102 26.92 9.79 4.66
N ASN A 103 25.76 10.46 4.59
CA ASN A 103 25.43 11.58 5.47
C ASN A 103 25.39 11.18 6.95
N GLU A 104 24.81 10.00 7.25
CA GLU A 104 24.81 9.44 8.61
C GLU A 104 26.23 9.19 9.10
N GLN A 105 27.06 8.50 8.30
CA GLN A 105 28.45 8.21 8.65
C GLN A 105 29.27 9.49 8.80
N SER A 106 29.08 10.48 7.94
CA SER A 106 29.77 11.77 8.01
C SER A 106 29.37 12.53 9.27
N SER A 107 28.09 12.53 9.63
CA SER A 107 27.60 13.17 10.85
C SER A 107 28.18 12.50 12.10
N GLN A 108 28.23 11.17 12.11
CA GLN A 108 28.85 10.39 13.18
C GLN A 108 30.37 10.61 13.28
N PHE A 109 31.06 10.71 12.14
CA PHE A 109 32.49 11.00 12.08
C PHE A 109 32.80 12.37 12.70
N ILE A 110 32.03 13.40 12.34
CA ILE A 110 32.16 14.75 12.91
C ILE A 110 31.85 14.73 14.41
N TYR A 111 30.76 14.08 14.83
CA TYR A 111 30.38 13.97 16.24
C TYR A 111 31.47 13.32 17.11
N LYS A 112 32.20 12.35 16.55
CA LYS A 112 33.34 11.69 17.22
C LYS A 112 34.65 12.49 17.15
N GLY A 113 34.61 13.75 16.71
CA GLY A 113 35.79 14.63 16.63
C GLY A 113 36.61 14.49 15.36
N GLY A 114 36.11 13.80 14.33
CA GLY A 114 36.77 13.69 13.03
C GLY A 114 38.03 12.82 13.02
N TYR A 115 38.15 11.90 13.97
CA TYR A 115 39.30 10.99 14.05
C TYR A 115 39.08 9.73 13.19
N GLY A 116 40.09 9.37 12.38
CA GLY A 116 40.10 8.17 11.55
C GLY A 116 39.77 8.43 10.08
N LYS A 117 39.37 7.38 9.35
CA LYS A 117 39.09 7.47 7.91
C LYS A 117 37.72 8.12 7.68
N ALA A 118 37.71 9.24 6.96
CA ALA A 118 36.47 9.89 6.53
C ALA A 118 35.62 8.96 5.63
N PRO A 119 34.28 9.00 5.75
CA PRO A 119 33.39 8.26 4.87
C PRO A 119 33.60 8.62 3.39
N GLU A 120 33.45 7.64 2.51
CA GLU A 120 33.62 7.84 1.07
C GLU A 120 32.35 8.45 0.46
N LYS A 121 32.54 9.59 -0.23
CA LYS A 121 31.43 10.31 -0.87
C LYS A 121 30.89 9.51 -2.07
N PRO A 122 29.57 9.27 -2.15
CA PRO A 122 28.98 8.62 -3.32
C PRO A 122 29.25 9.43 -4.60
N THR A 123 29.58 8.73 -5.69
CA THR A 123 29.80 9.32 -7.02
C THR A 123 28.50 9.54 -7.80
N VAL A 124 27.39 8.97 -7.33
CA VAL A 124 26.10 9.00 -8.03
C VAL A 124 25.40 10.35 -7.82
N THR A 125 25.07 11.04 -8.91
CA THR A 125 24.29 12.29 -8.84
C THR A 125 22.79 12.01 -8.91
N ILE A 126 22.07 12.17 -7.79
CA ILE A 126 20.61 11.92 -7.72
C ILE A 126 19.84 12.78 -8.75
N ASN A 127 20.24 14.05 -8.94
CA ASN A 127 19.58 14.95 -9.89
C ASN A 127 19.65 14.45 -11.35
N GLU A 128 20.74 13.80 -11.74
CA GLU A 128 20.87 13.21 -13.08
C GLU A 128 19.98 11.98 -13.23
N MET A 129 19.89 11.15 -12.17
CA MET A 129 18.98 10.01 -12.14
C MET A 129 17.51 10.44 -12.25
N TYR A 130 17.11 11.54 -11.60
CA TYR A 130 15.76 12.06 -11.73
C TYR A 130 15.43 12.55 -13.14
N LYS A 131 16.40 13.15 -13.85
CA LYS A 131 16.24 13.51 -15.27
C LYS A 131 16.14 12.28 -16.16
N LYS A 132 16.95 11.24 -15.88
CA LYS A 132 16.96 9.97 -16.62
C LYS A 132 15.66 9.19 -16.45
N TYR A 133 15.06 9.23 -15.25
CA TYR A 133 13.86 8.48 -14.90
C TYR A 133 12.76 9.40 -14.33
N PRO A 134 12.13 10.24 -15.17
CA PRO A 134 11.20 11.27 -14.71
C PRO A 134 9.94 10.70 -14.03
N ARG A 135 9.50 9.51 -14.44
CA ARG A 135 8.36 8.83 -13.80
C ARG A 135 8.72 8.30 -12.41
N ALA A 136 9.92 7.75 -12.24
CA ALA A 136 10.40 7.31 -10.94
C ALA A 136 10.62 8.51 -10.01
N ALA A 137 11.20 9.61 -10.52
CA ALA A 137 11.31 10.87 -9.78
C ALA A 137 9.95 11.40 -9.32
N ALA A 138 8.95 11.42 -10.20
CA ALA A 138 7.58 11.79 -9.83
C ALA A 138 7.00 10.87 -8.75
N TYR A 139 7.24 9.56 -8.84
CA TYR A 139 6.84 8.62 -7.79
C TYR A 139 7.49 8.96 -6.44
N ARG A 140 8.80 9.20 -6.40
CA ARG A 140 9.53 9.60 -5.18
C ARG A 140 9.00 10.92 -4.60
N GLU A 141 8.71 11.89 -5.47
CA GLU A 141 8.13 13.17 -5.06
C GLU A 141 6.77 12.98 -4.39
N ALA A 142 5.87 12.20 -5.01
CA ALA A 142 4.56 11.88 -4.44
C ALA A 142 4.66 11.12 -3.11
N GLU A 143 5.61 10.18 -2.99
CA GLU A 143 5.85 9.43 -1.74
C GLU A 143 6.37 10.34 -0.62
N LYS A 144 7.26 11.29 -0.93
CA LYS A 144 7.72 12.30 0.02
C LYS A 144 6.55 13.16 0.53
N TRP A 145 5.61 13.50 -0.33
CA TRP A 145 4.41 14.25 0.05
C TRP A 145 3.49 13.43 0.94
N GLU A 146 3.28 12.16 0.62
CA GLU A 146 2.50 11.23 1.46
C GLU A 146 3.10 11.07 2.86
N SER A 147 4.43 11.11 2.98
CA SER A 147 5.13 11.03 4.27
C SER A 147 5.16 12.35 5.06
N SER A 148 4.49 13.40 4.56
CA SER A 148 4.34 14.68 5.27
C SER A 148 3.48 14.53 6.53
N SER A 149 3.82 15.26 7.59
CA SER A 149 3.01 15.34 8.82
C SER A 149 1.65 16.01 8.61
N ASN A 150 1.54 16.92 7.63
CA ASN A 150 0.26 17.50 7.24
C ASN A 150 -0.63 16.46 6.54
N TYR A 151 -1.77 16.14 7.16
CA TYR A 151 -2.70 15.11 6.67
C TYR A 151 -3.22 15.39 5.26
N THR A 152 -3.57 16.64 4.96
CA THR A 152 -4.09 17.02 3.63
C THR A 152 -3.02 16.89 2.57
N LYS A 153 -1.79 17.36 2.86
CA LYS A 153 -0.65 17.18 1.95
C LYS A 153 -0.32 15.71 1.74
N SER A 154 -0.41 14.91 2.80
CA SER A 154 -0.22 13.46 2.75
C SER A 154 -1.26 12.80 1.83
N ALA A 155 -2.53 13.18 1.94
CA ALA A 155 -3.60 12.67 1.09
C ALA A 155 -3.36 12.99 -0.39
N PHE A 156 -2.99 14.22 -0.74
CA PHE A 156 -2.64 14.58 -2.13
C PHE A 156 -1.45 13.78 -2.67
N GLY A 157 -0.42 13.56 -1.84
CA GLY A 157 0.71 12.69 -2.19
C GLY A 157 0.28 11.25 -2.47
N ARG A 158 -0.58 10.69 -1.62
CA ARG A 158 -1.13 9.33 -1.80
C ARG A 158 -1.89 9.18 -3.10
N GLU A 159 -2.77 10.14 -3.41
CA GLU A 159 -3.54 10.12 -4.66
C GLU A 159 -2.63 10.18 -5.90
N ALA A 160 -1.66 11.08 -5.91
CA ALA A 160 -0.71 11.20 -7.00
C ALA A 160 0.12 9.93 -7.18
N LYS A 161 0.57 9.33 -6.07
CA LYS A 161 1.32 8.08 -6.07
C LYS A 161 0.50 6.94 -6.70
N GLU A 162 -0.76 6.78 -6.31
CA GLU A 162 -1.64 5.75 -6.88
C GLU A 162 -1.91 5.96 -8.38
N GLN A 163 -2.03 7.21 -8.84
CA GLN A 163 -2.14 7.48 -10.27
C GLN A 163 -0.88 7.04 -11.04
N ILE A 164 0.31 7.34 -10.50
CA ILE A 164 1.60 6.98 -11.12
C ILE A 164 1.80 5.45 -11.13
N ILE A 165 1.44 4.75 -10.06
CA ILE A 165 1.52 3.27 -9.97
C ILE A 165 0.62 2.63 -11.04
N ASN A 166 -0.58 3.18 -11.26
CA ASN A 166 -1.56 2.61 -12.18
C ASN A 166 -1.34 2.97 -13.67
N GLY A 167 -0.21 3.57 -14.04
CA GLY A 167 0.07 3.85 -15.46
C GLY A 167 -0.42 5.20 -15.98
N LYS A 168 -1.07 6.02 -15.15
CA LYS A 168 -1.57 7.33 -15.59
C LYS A 168 -0.42 8.31 -15.81
N SER A 169 -0.72 9.44 -16.46
CA SER A 169 0.27 10.50 -16.72
C SER A 169 0.87 11.05 -15.42
N TYR A 170 2.15 10.77 -15.19
CA TYR A 170 2.87 11.23 -14.00
C TYR A 170 2.97 12.75 -13.94
N LYS A 171 3.04 13.43 -15.10
CA LYS A 171 3.02 14.90 -15.17
C LYS A 171 1.70 15.46 -14.67
N ALA A 172 0.58 14.90 -15.11
CA ALA A 172 -0.75 15.33 -14.68
C ALA A 172 -0.97 15.05 -13.19
N ALA A 173 -0.53 13.89 -12.71
CA ALA A 173 -0.63 13.52 -11.29
C ALA A 173 0.11 14.52 -10.38
N ILE A 174 1.36 14.85 -10.70
CA ILE A 174 2.15 15.82 -9.92
C ILE A 174 1.62 17.25 -10.06
N ALA A 175 1.17 17.65 -11.26
CA ALA A 175 0.57 18.96 -11.47
C ALA A 175 -0.70 19.14 -10.63
N LYS A 176 -1.59 18.12 -10.63
CA LYS A 176 -2.80 18.12 -9.82
C LYS A 176 -2.46 18.18 -8.32
N MET A 177 -1.56 17.33 -7.85
CA MET A 177 -1.10 17.30 -6.44
C MET A 177 -0.63 18.68 -5.95
N LYS A 178 0.19 19.36 -6.76
CA LYS A 178 0.71 20.70 -6.43
C LYS A 178 -0.37 21.76 -6.47
N LYS A 179 -1.26 21.69 -7.46
CA LYS A 179 -2.40 22.59 -7.61
C LYS A 179 -3.35 22.47 -6.41
N ASP A 180 -3.78 21.25 -6.08
CA ASP A 180 -4.71 21.01 -4.97
C ASP A 180 -4.14 21.51 -3.63
N TRP A 181 -2.83 21.31 -3.39
CA TRP A 181 -2.17 21.83 -2.21
C TRP A 181 -2.13 23.36 -2.18
N LYS A 182 -1.84 24.00 -3.32
CA LYS A 182 -1.85 25.46 -3.43
C LYS A 182 -3.24 26.01 -3.10
N GLU A 183 -4.29 25.47 -3.71
CA GLU A 183 -5.69 25.86 -3.45
C GLU A 183 -6.07 25.64 -1.98
N TYR A 184 -5.63 24.52 -1.39
CA TYR A 184 -5.84 24.26 0.03
C TYR A 184 -5.16 25.32 0.92
N THR A 185 -3.89 25.63 0.66
CA THR A 185 -3.16 26.64 1.44
C THR A 185 -3.71 28.05 1.27
N GLU A 186 -4.22 28.41 0.09
CA GLU A 186 -4.86 29.71 -0.15
C GLU A 186 -6.17 29.83 0.63
N LYS A 187 -6.97 28.76 0.66
CA LYS A 187 -8.23 28.72 1.42
C LYS A 187 -8.01 28.78 2.93
N HIS A 188 -6.94 28.16 3.43
CA HIS A 188 -6.64 28.06 4.86
C HIS A 188 -5.49 29.00 5.26
N MET A 189 -5.28 30.09 4.50
CA MET A 189 -4.20 31.06 4.77
C MET A 189 -4.42 31.82 6.09
N TRP A 190 -5.68 31.90 6.54
CA TRP A 190 -6.12 32.64 7.72
C TRP A 190 -6.65 31.75 8.85
N ASP A 191 -6.52 30.42 8.70
CA ASP A 191 -6.83 29.41 9.71
C ASP A 191 -5.58 29.11 10.56
#